data_AF-A0A316L8F1-F1
#
_entry.id   AF-A0A316L8F1-F1
#
_cell.length_a   1.000
_cell.length_b   1.000
_cell.length_c   1.000
_cell.angle_alpha   90.00
_cell.angle_beta   90.00
_cell.angle_gamma   90.00
#
_symmetry.space_group_name_H-M   'P 1'
#
loop_
_entity.id
_entity.type
_entity.pdbx_description
1 polymer ?
#
loop_
_entity_poly.entity_id
_entity_poly.type
_entity_poly.pdbx_seq_one_letter_code
_entity_poly.pdbx_strand_id
1 'polypeptide(L)'
;MGVKWKEEDSLALEHVLFEELDLNNALTIEGRLAFFKDFMKYLQHNRSEEIKGRTPESLRNNIRTFKDFCFELGFTLMDVIHILRMSPSILNVSIESLRDKYALMGLIDDHSYHLRKTKLILCPDDYRVSNELIYARYMLMKTLDYPIINWSNMVHASEKEFAKIFVKKDGGYNKPYKIFSSTDDLTRDNLLRMFPYDREFVSSLRSKEVNEKSNRDSGPIKL
;
A
#
# COMPACT_ATOMS: atom_id res chain seq x y z
N MET A 1 -25.50 -4.15 -15.86
CA MET A 1 -25.37 -5.43 -16.61
C MET A 1 -23.90 -5.79 -16.76
N GLY A 2 -23.56 -7.05 -16.49
CA GLY A 2 -22.19 -7.52 -16.46
C GLY A 2 -21.58 -7.63 -17.86
N VAL A 3 -20.55 -6.86 -18.25
CA VAL A 3 -19.72 -7.24 -19.41
C VAL A 3 -19.08 -8.57 -19.03
N LYS A 4 -19.40 -9.62 -19.80
CA LYS A 4 -18.85 -10.95 -19.66
C LYS A 4 -17.55 -10.93 -20.50
N TRP A 5 -16.41 -11.20 -19.87
CA TRP A 5 -15.16 -11.36 -20.62
C TRP A 5 -15.35 -12.47 -21.65
N LYS A 6 -14.72 -12.34 -22.82
CA LYS A 6 -14.64 -13.48 -23.73
C LYS A 6 -13.83 -14.58 -23.03
N GLU A 7 -14.18 -15.83 -23.29
CA GLU A 7 -13.53 -16.99 -22.70
C GLU A 7 -12.02 -17.00 -23.01
N GLU A 8 -11.68 -16.65 -24.25
CA GLU A 8 -10.30 -16.50 -24.74
C GLU A 8 -9.47 -15.47 -23.93
N ASP A 9 -10.06 -14.31 -23.61
CA ASP A 9 -9.38 -13.28 -22.83
C ASP A 9 -9.15 -13.74 -21.38
N SER A 10 -10.11 -14.49 -20.82
CA SER A 10 -10.02 -15.02 -19.46
C SER A 10 -8.92 -16.09 -19.35
N LEU A 11 -8.82 -16.97 -20.35
CA LEU A 11 -7.77 -17.98 -20.44
C LEU A 11 -6.38 -17.33 -20.57
N ALA A 12 -6.23 -16.30 -21.41
CA ALA A 12 -4.95 -15.62 -21.58
C ALA A 12 -4.45 -14.97 -20.28
N LEU A 13 -5.35 -14.38 -19.48
CA LEU A 13 -5.03 -13.83 -18.16
C LEU A 13 -4.69 -14.93 -17.15
N GLU A 14 -5.42 -16.05 -17.17
CA GLU A 14 -5.11 -17.22 -16.34
C GLU A 14 -3.70 -17.74 -16.60
N HIS A 15 -3.33 -17.91 -17.87
CA HIS A 15 -2.00 -18.36 -18.27
C HIS A 15 -0.90 -17.45 -17.70
N VAL A 16 -1.07 -16.13 -17.78
CA VAL A 16 -0.10 -15.17 -17.21
C VAL A 16 0.02 -15.33 -15.70
N LEU A 17 -1.10 -15.44 -14.99
CA LEU A 17 -1.09 -15.61 -13.52
C LEU A 17 -0.37 -16.89 -13.12
N PHE A 18 -0.66 -18.00 -13.81
CA PHE A 18 -0.07 -19.30 -13.49
C PHE A 18 1.43 -19.33 -13.75
N GLU A 19 1.88 -18.73 -14.85
CA GLU A 19 3.28 -18.66 -15.22
C GLU A 19 4.06 -17.72 -14.30
N GLU A 20 3.60 -16.48 -14.14
CA GLU A 20 4.36 -15.47 -13.39
C GLU A 20 4.37 -15.73 -11.89
N LEU A 21 3.35 -16.39 -11.34
CA LEU A 21 3.30 -16.72 -9.91
C LEU A 21 3.67 -18.17 -9.60
N ASP A 22 4.12 -18.94 -10.61
CA ASP A 22 4.45 -20.36 -10.51
C ASP A 22 3.38 -21.16 -9.72
N LEU A 23 2.10 -20.87 -10.00
CA LEU A 23 0.99 -21.40 -9.21
C LEU A 23 0.90 -22.93 -9.28
N ASN A 24 1.45 -23.51 -10.35
CA ASN A 24 1.51 -24.95 -10.54
C ASN A 24 2.43 -25.67 -9.55
N ASN A 25 3.47 -25.01 -9.07
CA ASN A 25 4.34 -25.56 -8.04
C ASN A 25 3.99 -25.02 -6.64
N ALA A 26 3.50 -23.78 -6.57
CA ALA A 26 3.24 -23.10 -5.30
C ALA A 26 1.94 -23.53 -4.60
N LEU A 27 0.90 -23.91 -5.35
CA LEU A 27 -0.44 -24.17 -4.79
C LEU A 27 -0.98 -25.55 -5.18
N THR A 28 -1.87 -26.09 -4.33
CA THR A 28 -2.71 -27.24 -4.67
C THR A 28 -3.71 -26.87 -5.77
N ILE A 29 -4.31 -27.86 -6.45
CA ILE A 29 -5.32 -27.61 -7.49
C ILE A 29 -6.47 -26.75 -6.95
N GLU A 30 -6.99 -27.08 -5.76
CA GLU A 30 -8.02 -26.29 -5.08
C GLU A 30 -7.55 -24.86 -4.78
N GLY A 31 -6.30 -24.70 -4.32
CA GLY A 31 -5.69 -23.40 -4.07
C GLY A 31 -5.58 -22.53 -5.33
N ARG A 32 -5.21 -23.12 -6.47
CA ARG A 32 -5.15 -22.43 -7.78
C ARG A 32 -6.52 -21.95 -8.20
N LEU A 33 -7.54 -22.81 -8.12
CA LEU A 33 -8.91 -22.48 -8.47
C LEU A 33 -9.46 -21.35 -7.58
N ALA A 34 -9.19 -21.40 -6.27
CA ALA A 34 -9.58 -20.36 -5.33
C ALA A 34 -8.89 -19.02 -5.64
N PHE A 35 -7.57 -19.04 -5.87
CA PHE A 35 -6.80 -17.85 -6.23
C PHE A 35 -7.36 -17.21 -7.51
N PHE A 36 -7.52 -17.99 -8.58
CA PHE A 36 -7.99 -17.48 -9.85
C PHE A 36 -9.41 -16.91 -9.74
N LYS A 37 -10.30 -17.60 -9.02
CA LYS A 37 -11.66 -17.11 -8.75
C LYS A 37 -11.65 -15.76 -8.02
N ASP A 38 -10.85 -15.62 -6.97
CA ASP A 38 -10.75 -14.38 -6.18
C ASP A 38 -10.19 -13.23 -7.04
N PHE A 39 -9.13 -13.50 -7.81
CA PHE A 39 -8.51 -12.53 -8.71
C PHE A 39 -9.47 -12.08 -9.82
N MET A 40 -10.15 -13.03 -10.49
CA MET A 40 -11.10 -12.71 -11.55
C MET A 40 -12.33 -11.97 -11.03
N LYS A 41 -12.79 -12.29 -9.81
CA LYS A 41 -13.86 -11.53 -9.14
C LYS A 41 -13.49 -10.06 -9.02
N TYR A 42 -12.26 -9.75 -8.59
CA TYR A 42 -11.77 -8.37 -8.55
C TYR A 42 -11.80 -7.71 -9.95
N LEU A 43 -11.25 -8.36 -10.98
CA LEU A 43 -11.21 -7.79 -12.34
C LEU A 43 -12.62 -7.55 -12.91
N GLN A 44 -13.60 -8.35 -12.51
CA GLN A 44 -14.99 -8.22 -12.98
C GLN A 44 -15.77 -7.08 -12.30
N HIS A 45 -15.48 -6.78 -11.03
CA HIS A 45 -16.22 -5.78 -10.24
C HIS A 45 -15.66 -4.36 -10.36
N ASN A 46 -14.36 -4.20 -10.58
CA ASN A 46 -13.71 -2.88 -10.65
C ASN A 46 -13.60 -2.38 -12.09
N ARG A 47 -14.74 -2.14 -12.73
CA ARG A 47 -14.84 -1.77 -14.16
C ARG A 47 -14.50 -0.32 -14.46
N SER A 48 -14.61 0.56 -13.47
CA SER A 48 -14.28 1.99 -13.55
C SER A 48 -12.83 2.30 -13.14
N GLU A 49 -12.21 1.42 -12.34
CA GLU A 49 -10.76 1.43 -12.15
C GLU A 49 -10.17 0.66 -13.32
N GLU A 50 -9.92 1.36 -14.42
CA GLU A 50 -9.27 0.78 -15.58
C GLU A 50 -8.02 0.02 -15.12
N ILE A 51 -7.97 -1.30 -15.33
CA ILE A 51 -6.70 -2.00 -15.23
C ILE A 51 -5.79 -1.29 -16.24
N LYS A 52 -4.72 -0.65 -15.78
CA LYS A 52 -3.57 -0.28 -16.61
C LYS A 52 -2.82 -1.56 -16.98
N GLY A 53 -3.50 -2.46 -17.69
CA GLY A 53 -3.22 -3.90 -17.79
C GLY A 53 -4.15 -4.65 -18.74
N ARG A 54 -4.67 -3.99 -19.79
CA ARG A 54 -5.65 -4.57 -20.74
C ARG A 54 -5.10 -5.70 -21.62
N THR A 55 -3.83 -6.05 -21.49
CA THR A 55 -3.23 -7.16 -22.23
C THR A 55 -2.56 -8.13 -21.27
N PRO A 56 -2.52 -9.42 -21.61
CA PRO A 56 -1.66 -10.40 -20.94
C PRO A 56 -0.23 -9.86 -20.72
N GLU A 57 0.30 -9.12 -21.67
CA GLU A 57 1.64 -8.50 -21.60
C GLU A 57 1.75 -7.46 -20.48
N SER A 58 0.78 -6.56 -20.36
CA SER A 58 0.84 -5.54 -19.31
C SER A 58 0.57 -6.13 -17.92
N LEU A 59 -0.30 -7.13 -17.80
CA LEU A 59 -0.47 -7.88 -16.55
C LEU A 59 0.83 -8.57 -16.15
N ARG A 60 1.49 -9.24 -17.10
CA ARG A 60 2.77 -9.90 -16.93
C ARG A 60 3.83 -8.92 -16.41
N ASN A 61 3.96 -7.77 -17.06
CA ASN A 61 4.92 -6.75 -16.62
C ASN A 61 4.61 -6.21 -15.21
N ASN A 62 3.34 -5.97 -14.89
CA ASN A 62 2.96 -5.49 -13.55
C ASN A 62 3.26 -6.55 -12.47
N ILE A 63 2.99 -7.83 -12.74
CA ILE A 63 3.30 -8.92 -11.80
C ILE A 63 4.82 -9.06 -11.63
N ARG A 64 5.60 -9.05 -12.71
CA ARG A 64 7.08 -9.14 -12.66
C ARG A 64 7.67 -8.02 -11.83
N THR A 65 7.35 -6.79 -12.18
CA THR A 65 7.89 -5.61 -11.48
C THR A 65 7.45 -5.55 -10.01
N PHE A 66 6.24 -5.99 -9.69
CA PHE A 66 5.79 -6.11 -8.30
C PHE A 66 6.51 -7.24 -7.54
N LYS A 67 6.71 -8.40 -8.17
CA LYS A 67 7.50 -9.51 -7.60
C LYS A 67 8.92 -9.08 -7.30
N ASP A 68 9.59 -8.43 -8.26
CA ASP A 68 10.96 -7.97 -8.10
C ASP A 68 11.07 -7.00 -6.92
N PHE A 69 10.16 -6.03 -6.85
CA PHE A 69 10.05 -5.13 -5.69
C PHE A 69 9.85 -5.89 -4.36
N CYS A 70 8.99 -6.90 -4.33
CA CYS A 70 8.78 -7.70 -3.12
C CYS A 70 10.02 -8.53 -2.77
N PHE A 71 10.72 -9.10 -3.75
CA PHE A 71 11.94 -9.87 -3.52
C PHE A 71 13.11 -8.99 -3.07
N GLU A 72 13.24 -7.77 -3.59
CA GLU A 72 14.18 -6.75 -3.09
C GLU A 72 13.99 -6.50 -1.59
N LEU A 73 12.73 -6.53 -1.12
CA LEU A 73 12.35 -6.36 0.29
C LEU A 73 12.33 -7.68 1.11
N GLY A 74 12.77 -8.79 0.51
CA GLY A 74 12.90 -10.10 1.14
C GLY A 74 11.60 -10.87 1.35
N PHE A 75 10.52 -10.53 0.64
CA PHE A 75 9.29 -11.34 0.65
C PHE A 75 9.48 -12.65 -0.12
N THR A 76 8.73 -13.67 0.27
CA THR A 76 8.69 -14.95 -0.46
C THR A 76 7.67 -14.91 -1.59
N LEU A 77 7.74 -15.86 -2.52
CA LEU A 77 6.71 -16.02 -3.56
C LEU A 77 5.31 -16.24 -2.95
N MET A 78 5.23 -16.98 -1.83
CA MET A 78 3.97 -17.21 -1.13
C MET A 78 3.40 -15.92 -0.54
N ASP A 79 4.23 -15.02 -0.02
CA ASP A 79 3.77 -13.70 0.42
C ASP A 79 3.20 -12.90 -0.76
N VAL A 80 3.88 -12.92 -1.92
CA VAL A 80 3.39 -12.23 -3.13
C VAL A 80 2.04 -12.79 -3.58
N ILE A 81 1.89 -14.11 -3.64
CA ILE A 81 0.61 -14.77 -3.97
C ILE A 81 -0.48 -14.35 -2.98
N HIS A 82 -0.16 -14.31 -1.69
CA HIS A 82 -1.11 -13.90 -0.66
C HIS A 82 -1.56 -12.44 -0.84
N ILE A 83 -0.60 -11.53 -1.04
CA ILE A 83 -0.87 -10.10 -1.27
C ILE A 83 -1.75 -9.91 -2.49
N LEU A 84 -1.40 -10.54 -3.62
CA LEU A 84 -2.16 -10.41 -4.87
C LEU A 84 -3.54 -11.05 -4.80
N ARG A 85 -3.71 -12.10 -3.98
CA ARG A 85 -5.03 -12.67 -3.71
C ARG A 85 -5.91 -11.69 -2.94
N MET A 86 -5.34 -11.00 -1.95
CA MET A 86 -6.08 -10.05 -1.10
C MET A 86 -6.39 -8.73 -1.81
N SER A 87 -5.41 -8.17 -2.53
CA SER A 87 -5.58 -6.91 -3.25
C SER A 87 -4.88 -6.97 -4.61
N PRO A 88 -5.53 -7.53 -5.65
CA PRO A 88 -5.02 -7.46 -7.01
C PRO A 88 -4.81 -6.02 -7.49
N SER A 89 -5.58 -5.06 -6.94
CA SER A 89 -5.49 -3.63 -7.26
C SER A 89 -4.13 -3.00 -6.97
N ILE A 90 -3.31 -3.61 -6.12
CA ILE A 90 -1.96 -3.12 -5.85
C ILE A 90 -1.09 -3.06 -7.12
N LEU A 91 -1.39 -3.92 -8.10
CA LEU A 91 -0.73 -3.92 -9.41
C LEU A 91 -0.98 -2.65 -10.24
N ASN A 92 -1.97 -1.82 -9.87
CA ASN A 92 -2.23 -0.53 -10.51
C ASN A 92 -1.37 0.60 -9.91
N VAL A 93 -0.68 0.36 -8.80
CA VAL A 93 0.23 1.32 -8.17
C VAL A 93 1.61 1.17 -8.81
N SER A 94 2.22 2.29 -9.22
CA SER A 94 3.57 2.23 -9.79
C SER A 94 4.59 1.77 -8.75
N ILE A 95 5.62 1.03 -9.18
CA ILE A 95 6.69 0.57 -8.28
C ILE A 95 7.38 1.74 -7.59
N GLU A 96 7.62 2.85 -8.29
CA GLU A 96 8.18 4.06 -7.66
C GLU A 96 7.26 4.61 -6.56
N SER A 97 5.94 4.60 -6.77
CA SER A 97 5.01 5.01 -5.72
C SER A 97 5.00 4.04 -4.55
N LEU A 98 5.12 2.73 -4.78
CA LEU A 98 5.27 1.72 -3.72
C LEU A 98 6.58 1.91 -2.93
N ARG A 99 7.70 2.17 -3.62
CA ARG A 99 9.01 2.45 -3.00
C ARG A 99 8.96 3.67 -2.09
N ASP A 100 8.43 4.79 -2.59
CA ASP A 100 8.27 6.01 -1.79
C ASP A 100 7.38 5.79 -0.58
N LYS A 101 6.29 5.03 -0.76
CA LYS A 101 5.35 4.70 0.32
C LYS A 101 6.01 3.85 1.39
N TYR A 102 6.72 2.80 0.97
CA TYR A 102 7.46 1.92 1.86
C TYR A 102 8.52 2.70 2.63
N ALA A 103 9.24 3.63 1.98
CA ALA A 103 10.22 4.48 2.65
C ALA A 103 9.59 5.45 3.66
N LEU A 104 8.47 6.10 3.30
CA LEU A 104 7.72 6.98 4.20
C LEU A 104 7.20 6.26 5.43
N MET A 105 6.53 5.13 5.24
CA MET A 105 6.03 4.30 6.34
C MET A 105 7.17 3.80 7.24
N GLY A 106 8.43 3.85 6.80
CA GLY A 106 9.56 3.47 7.63
C GLY A 106 9.90 4.46 8.72
N LEU A 107 9.34 5.67 8.66
CA LEU A 107 9.47 6.68 9.70
C LEU A 107 8.73 6.31 11.00
N ILE A 108 7.81 5.35 10.94
CA ILE A 108 6.98 4.90 12.07
C ILE A 108 7.19 3.42 12.40
N ASP A 109 8.08 2.74 11.68
CA ASP A 109 8.42 1.35 11.98
C ASP A 109 9.27 1.33 13.25
N ASP A 110 9.04 0.31 14.07
CA ASP A 110 9.97 0.05 15.15
C ASP A 110 11.29 -0.47 14.54
N HIS A 111 12.36 -0.49 15.32
CA HIS A 111 13.67 -0.93 14.83
C HIS A 111 13.70 -2.40 14.33
N SER A 112 12.58 -3.12 14.33
CA SER A 112 12.46 -4.50 13.86
C SER A 112 12.18 -4.63 12.35
N TYR A 113 11.83 -3.56 11.65
CA TYR A 113 11.52 -3.57 10.20
C TYR A 113 10.33 -4.45 9.78
N HIS A 114 9.62 -5.01 10.75
CA HIS A 114 8.59 -5.99 10.48
C HIS A 114 7.24 -5.32 10.22
N LEU A 115 6.97 -4.12 10.74
CA LEU A 115 5.64 -3.53 10.65
C LEU A 115 5.22 -3.34 9.20
N ARG A 116 6.06 -2.72 8.36
CA ARG A 116 5.72 -2.49 6.95
C ARG A 116 5.53 -3.78 6.17
N LYS A 117 6.40 -4.77 6.40
CA LYS A 117 6.34 -6.09 5.75
C LYS A 117 5.04 -6.81 6.12
N THR A 118 4.75 -6.90 7.42
CA THR A 118 3.51 -7.48 7.95
C THR A 118 2.28 -6.73 7.44
N LYS A 119 2.31 -5.39 7.37
CA LYS A 119 1.19 -4.59 6.84
C LYS A 119 0.96 -4.80 5.35
N LEU A 120 2.01 -5.00 4.56
CA LEU A 120 1.83 -5.29 3.13
C LEU A 120 1.15 -6.66 2.94
N ILE A 121 1.51 -7.65 3.75
CA ILE A 121 0.89 -8.99 3.72
C ILE A 121 -0.58 -8.93 4.18
N LEU A 122 -0.84 -8.33 5.34
CA LEU A 122 -2.15 -8.41 5.99
C LEU A 122 -3.14 -7.32 5.54
N CYS A 123 -2.65 -6.17 5.07
CA CYS A 123 -3.45 -5.00 4.74
C CYS A 123 -2.94 -4.32 3.45
N PRO A 124 -2.81 -5.03 2.30
CA PRO A 124 -2.20 -4.48 1.10
C PRO A 124 -2.94 -3.25 0.52
N ASP A 125 -4.23 -3.08 0.80
CA ASP A 125 -4.96 -1.89 0.37
C ASP A 125 -4.47 -0.59 1.05
N ASP A 126 -3.83 -0.67 2.23
CA ASP A 126 -3.18 0.49 2.85
C ASP A 126 -2.06 1.05 1.96
N TYR A 127 -1.48 0.22 1.08
CA TYR A 127 -0.46 0.64 0.12
C TYR A 127 -1.02 1.36 -1.12
N ARG A 128 -2.33 1.57 -1.18
CA ARG A 128 -2.99 2.38 -2.22
C ARG A 128 -3.23 3.82 -1.79
N VAL A 129 -3.06 4.15 -0.51
CA VAL A 129 -3.14 5.53 -0.02
C VAL A 129 -2.07 6.39 -0.70
N SER A 130 -2.39 7.62 -1.08
CA SER A 130 -1.43 8.45 -1.84
C SER A 130 -0.20 8.83 -1.00
N ASN A 131 0.97 8.86 -1.64
CA ASN A 131 2.23 9.22 -1.00
C ASN A 131 2.20 10.64 -0.43
N GLU A 132 1.54 11.55 -1.15
CA GLU A 132 1.36 12.95 -0.75
C GLU A 132 0.57 13.06 0.55
N LEU A 133 -0.48 12.23 0.73
CA LEU A 133 -1.28 12.26 1.95
C LEU A 133 -0.50 11.69 3.13
N ILE A 134 0.20 10.57 2.94
CA ILE A 134 1.04 9.96 3.97
C ILE A 134 2.12 10.95 4.42
N TYR A 135 2.79 11.59 3.47
CA TYR A 135 3.80 12.63 3.73
C TYR A 135 3.19 13.81 4.48
N ALA A 136 2.09 14.37 3.99
CA ALA A 136 1.48 15.57 4.59
C ALA A 136 0.98 15.31 6.02
N ARG A 137 0.43 14.11 6.29
CA ARG A 137 0.06 13.67 7.64
C ARG A 137 1.28 13.58 8.57
N TYR A 138 2.36 12.96 8.09
CA TYR A 138 3.62 12.89 8.83
C TYR A 138 4.16 14.28 9.16
N MET A 139 4.22 15.17 8.18
CA MET A 139 4.73 16.53 8.34
C MET A 139 3.91 17.35 9.32
N LEU A 140 2.57 17.28 9.26
CA LEU A 140 1.71 17.93 10.25
C LEU A 140 2.01 17.44 11.66
N MET A 141 2.03 16.11 11.85
CA MET A 141 2.31 15.50 13.14
C MET A 141 3.69 15.89 13.68
N LYS A 142 4.72 15.90 12.82
CA LYS A 142 6.06 16.35 13.19
C LYS A 142 6.12 17.83 13.54
N THR A 143 5.48 18.68 12.73
CA THR A 143 5.49 20.14 12.93
C THR A 143 4.82 20.55 14.24
N LEU A 144 3.78 19.81 14.65
CA LEU A 144 3.04 20.06 15.89
C LEU A 144 3.57 19.28 17.10
N ASP A 145 4.72 18.61 16.95
CA ASP A 145 5.32 17.75 17.98
C ASP A 145 4.30 16.73 18.55
N TYR A 146 3.53 16.10 17.66
CA TYR A 146 2.54 15.11 18.04
C TYR A 146 3.24 13.84 18.56
N PRO A 147 2.95 13.39 19.80
CA PRO A 147 3.79 12.42 20.50
C PRO A 147 3.69 10.99 19.98
N ILE A 148 2.67 10.65 19.18
CA ILE A 148 2.39 9.25 18.78
C ILE A 148 2.12 9.19 17.27
N ILE A 149 3.16 9.07 16.46
CA ILE A 149 3.02 8.86 15.01
C ILE A 149 3.01 7.35 14.75
N ASN A 150 1.94 6.81 14.14
CA ASN A 150 1.77 5.38 13.94
C ASN A 150 0.99 5.07 12.66
N TRP A 151 0.83 3.79 12.33
CA TRP A 151 0.17 3.36 11.11
C TRP A 151 -1.27 3.85 10.99
N SER A 152 -1.99 3.87 12.12
CA SER A 152 -3.40 4.26 12.14
C SER A 152 -3.57 5.72 11.74
N ASN A 153 -2.84 6.65 12.36
CA ASN A 153 -2.99 8.07 12.03
C ASN A 153 -2.30 8.46 10.71
N MET A 154 -1.23 7.78 10.32
CA MET A 154 -0.49 8.11 9.11
C MET A 154 -1.17 7.55 7.85
N VAL A 155 -1.77 6.36 7.92
CA VAL A 155 -2.24 5.61 6.75
C VAL A 155 -3.75 5.38 6.82
N HIS A 156 -4.23 4.70 7.86
CA HIS A 156 -5.58 4.13 7.89
C HIS A 156 -6.71 5.13 8.16
N ALA A 157 -6.45 6.14 9.00
CA ALA A 157 -7.48 7.05 9.47
C ALA A 157 -8.20 7.72 8.29
N SER A 158 -9.53 7.79 8.37
CA SER A 158 -10.30 8.66 7.48
C SER A 158 -9.88 10.13 7.69
N GLU A 159 -10.18 10.98 6.71
CA GLU A 159 -9.92 12.42 6.82
C GLU A 159 -10.49 13.02 8.12
N LYS A 160 -11.74 12.69 8.44
CA LYS A 160 -12.41 13.17 9.65
C LYS A 160 -11.78 12.65 10.94
N GLU A 161 -11.39 11.37 10.98
CA GLU A 161 -10.72 10.79 12.15
C GLU A 161 -9.34 11.41 12.37
N PHE A 162 -8.57 11.59 11.30
CA PHE A 162 -7.27 12.25 11.35
C PHE A 162 -7.40 13.69 11.84
N ALA A 163 -8.32 14.48 11.24
CA ALA A 163 -8.50 15.88 11.58
C ALA A 163 -8.87 16.08 13.08
N LYS A 164 -9.74 15.21 13.63
CA LYS A 164 -10.15 15.26 15.05
C LYS A 164 -8.98 15.17 16.04
N ILE A 165 -7.82 14.64 15.63
CA ILE A 165 -6.61 14.61 16.48
C ILE A 165 -6.18 16.05 16.80
N PHE A 166 -6.27 16.98 15.85
CA PHE A 166 -5.71 18.33 15.93
C PHE A 166 -6.74 19.45 16.07
N VAL A 167 -8.04 19.12 16.05
CA VAL A 167 -9.12 20.10 16.28
C VAL A 167 -9.34 20.33 17.78
N LYS A 168 -9.53 21.59 18.16
CA LYS A 168 -9.87 22.00 19.53
C LYS A 168 -11.21 21.41 19.96
N LYS A 169 -11.30 21.04 21.23
CA LYS A 169 -12.57 20.69 21.88
C LYS A 169 -13.15 21.94 22.52
N ASP A 170 -14.46 22.11 22.39
CA ASP A 170 -15.19 23.18 23.05
C ASP A 170 -15.22 22.95 24.57
N GLY A 171 -15.07 24.04 25.32
CA GLY A 171 -15.31 24.04 26.77
C GLY A 171 -14.32 23.24 27.62
N GLY A 172 -13.09 22.98 27.16
CA GLY A 172 -12.11 22.22 27.93
C GLY A 172 -10.64 22.51 27.59
N TYR A 173 -9.75 21.86 28.34
CA TYR A 173 -8.31 21.92 28.06
C TYR A 173 -7.98 21.26 26.71
N ASN A 174 -7.24 21.98 25.88
CA ASN A 174 -6.73 21.50 24.61
C ASN A 174 -5.25 21.18 24.72
N LYS A 175 -4.87 20.01 24.20
CA LYS A 175 -3.45 19.65 24.09
C LYS A 175 -2.73 20.61 23.13
N PRO A 176 -1.42 20.84 23.25
CA PRO A 176 -0.70 21.83 22.45
C PRO A 176 -0.83 21.65 20.93
N TYR A 177 -0.91 20.40 20.48
CA TYR A 177 -1.11 20.06 19.07
C TYR A 177 -2.56 20.22 18.56
N LYS A 178 -3.51 20.60 19.42
CA LYS A 178 -4.90 20.88 19.03
C LYS A 178 -5.06 22.36 18.69
N ILE A 179 -4.64 22.74 17.50
CA ILE A 179 -4.58 24.15 17.07
C ILE A 179 -5.71 24.56 16.11
N PHE A 180 -6.37 23.60 15.45
CA PHE A 180 -7.40 23.87 14.44
C PHE A 180 -8.78 24.05 15.06
N SER A 181 -9.65 24.78 14.36
CA SER A 181 -10.99 25.12 14.84
C SER A 181 -12.05 24.16 14.31
N SER A 182 -11.86 23.65 13.08
CA SER A 182 -12.78 22.71 12.43
C SER A 182 -12.03 21.54 11.81
N THR A 183 -12.71 20.41 11.63
CA THR A 183 -12.19 19.30 10.81
C THR A 183 -12.00 19.72 9.36
N ASP A 184 -12.74 20.71 8.89
CA ASP A 184 -12.65 21.24 7.53
C ASP A 184 -11.35 22.03 7.29
N ASP A 185 -10.66 22.45 8.36
CA ASP A 185 -9.32 23.05 8.25
C ASP A 185 -8.29 22.01 7.75
N LEU A 186 -8.59 20.72 7.91
CA LEU A 186 -7.71 19.58 7.63
C LEU A 186 -8.31 18.61 6.61
N THR A 187 -9.06 19.13 5.62
CA THR A 187 -9.38 18.33 4.43
C THR A 187 -8.11 17.86 3.72
N ARG A 188 -8.20 16.81 2.91
CA ARG A 188 -7.09 16.32 2.08
C ARG A 188 -6.44 17.46 1.31
N ASP A 189 -7.22 18.24 0.57
CA ASP A 189 -6.69 19.32 -0.26
C ASP A 189 -5.99 20.41 0.56
N ASN A 190 -6.54 20.75 1.73
CA ASN A 190 -5.91 21.71 2.64
C ASN A 190 -4.60 21.15 3.19
N LEU A 191 -4.57 19.89 3.61
CA LEU A 191 -3.38 19.25 4.15
C LEU A 191 -2.26 19.16 3.10
N LEU A 192 -2.60 18.79 1.86
CA LEU A 192 -1.64 18.73 0.74
C LEU A 192 -1.12 20.12 0.35
N ARG A 193 -1.92 21.18 0.52
CA ARG A 193 -1.47 22.57 0.30
C ARG A 193 -0.54 23.06 1.41
N MET A 194 -0.83 22.69 2.66
CA MET A 194 0.00 23.04 3.82
C MET A 194 1.35 22.33 3.79
N PHE A 195 1.38 21.07 3.34
CA PHE A 195 2.58 20.26 3.25
C PHE A 195 2.70 19.63 1.85
N PRO A 196 3.15 20.42 0.85
CA PRO A 196 3.38 19.92 -0.50
C PRO A 196 4.40 18.80 -0.52
N TYR A 197 4.19 17.80 -1.38
CA TYR A 197 5.01 16.60 -1.43
C TYR A 197 6.47 16.90 -1.82
N ASP A 198 7.38 16.65 -0.90
CA ASP A 198 8.82 16.83 -1.09
C ASP A 198 9.45 15.53 -1.61
N ARG A 199 9.72 15.49 -2.92
CA ARG A 199 10.33 14.33 -3.58
C ARG A 199 11.77 14.09 -3.14
N GLU A 200 12.52 15.15 -2.84
CA GLU A 200 13.92 15.04 -2.44
C GLU A 200 14.02 14.46 -1.04
N PHE A 201 13.21 14.98 -0.10
CA PHE A 201 13.08 14.40 1.23
C PHE A 201 12.72 12.93 1.16
N VAL A 202 11.66 12.55 0.42
CA VAL A 202 11.22 11.16 0.34
C VAL A 202 12.27 10.26 -0.31
N SER A 203 12.93 10.72 -1.37
CA SER A 203 14.01 9.97 -2.01
C SER A 203 15.17 9.74 -1.04
N SER A 204 15.51 10.73 -0.21
CA SER A 204 16.54 10.59 0.83
C SER A 204 16.19 9.57 1.91
N LEU A 205 14.91 9.23 2.10
CA LEU A 205 14.52 8.21 3.06
C LEU A 205 14.94 6.81 2.59
N ARG A 206 14.96 6.55 1.28
CA ARG A 206 15.24 5.23 0.70
C ARG A 206 16.64 4.72 1.08
N SER A 207 17.60 5.61 1.29
CA SER A 207 18.98 5.30 1.71
C SER A 207 19.21 5.36 3.23
N LYS A 208 18.17 5.58 4.05
CA LYS A 208 18.34 5.52 5.50
C LYS A 208 18.52 4.09 5.94
N GLU A 209 19.31 3.87 6.99
CA GLU A 209 19.54 2.55 7.62
C GLU A 209 18.24 1.77 7.85
N VAL A 210 17.15 2.49 8.19
CA VAL A 210 15.82 1.93 8.42
C VAL A 210 15.17 1.26 7.19
N ASN A 211 15.66 1.61 6.00
CA ASN A 211 15.27 1.08 4.70
C ASN A 211 16.39 0.23 4.06
N GLU A 212 17.62 0.28 4.56
CA GLU A 212 18.73 -0.56 4.09
C GLU A 212 18.76 -1.95 4.75
N LYS A 213 18.35 -2.07 6.02
CA LYS A 213 18.36 -3.33 6.78
C LYS A 213 17.25 -4.32 6.39
N SER A 214 16.12 -3.87 5.82
CA SER A 214 15.06 -4.79 5.36
C SER A 214 15.53 -5.77 4.28
N ASN A 215 16.56 -5.40 3.53
CA ASN A 215 17.07 -6.17 2.40
C ASN A 215 18.04 -7.29 2.82
N ARG A 216 18.44 -7.36 4.11
CA ARG A 216 19.49 -8.29 4.58
C ARG A 216 19.02 -9.34 5.58
N ASP A 217 18.02 -9.05 6.42
CA ASP A 217 17.73 -9.88 7.60
C ASP A 217 16.36 -10.57 7.62
N SER A 218 15.56 -10.49 6.54
CA SER A 218 14.21 -11.06 6.59
C SER A 218 14.15 -12.55 6.27
N GLY A 219 14.45 -13.38 7.27
CA GLY A 219 14.05 -14.79 7.31
C GLY A 219 12.52 -14.96 7.25
N PRO A 220 12.02 -16.19 7.03
CA PRO A 220 10.59 -16.45 6.87
C PRO A 220 9.81 -16.00 8.12
N ILE A 221 8.77 -15.21 7.89
CA ILE A 221 7.83 -14.82 8.94
C ILE A 221 7.07 -16.09 9.35
N LYS A 222 7.25 -16.53 10.59
CA LYS A 222 6.36 -17.53 11.19
C LYS A 222 5.04 -16.83 11.51
N LEU A 223 4.03 -17.07 10.68
CA LEU A 223 2.63 -16.74 10.96
C LEU A 223 2.07 -17.65 12.04
#